data_AF-A0A954AB86-F1
#
_entry.id   AF-A0A954AB86-F1
#
_cell.length_a   1.000
_cell.length_b   1.000
_cell.length_c   1.000
_cell.angle_alpha   90.00
_cell.angle_beta   90.00
_cell.angle_gamma   90.00
#
_symmetry.space_group_name_H-M   'P 1'
#
loop_
_entity.id
_entity.type
_entity.pdbx_description
1 polymer ?
#
loop_
_entity_poly.entity_id
_entity_poly.type
_entity_poly.pdbx_seq_one_letter_code
_entity_poly.pdbx_strand_id
1 'polypeptide(L)'
;MPRSSAIPLALAVALCLGLARPSDAQSIGPDVIVDEIDVIYKWGSILNLTAYSFSTTSCNIGDIDAPWFEFTNEHPVISCNMYRLENGRFEQIGISWLKHGFCALSQPGCGTCAPSGCEILSVGCRDTYGSQLNGQQAGLGPRYEVNAATGEFPYPFDTIGVTGPVNYKRIQVQQSDLDPTLHPTATYLYESQ
;
A
#
# COMPACT_ATOMS: atom_id res chain seq x y z
N MET A 1 -49.93 38.23 -54.27
CA MET A 1 -50.57 37.10 -53.56
C MET A 1 -49.56 35.97 -53.42
N PRO A 2 -48.82 35.86 -52.30
CA PRO A 2 -47.92 34.74 -52.06
C PRO A 2 -48.67 33.60 -51.36
N ARG A 3 -48.56 32.39 -51.91
CA ARG A 3 -49.10 31.14 -51.36
C ARG A 3 -48.30 30.74 -50.11
N SER A 4 -49.02 30.45 -49.03
CA SER A 4 -48.52 29.87 -47.79
C SER A 4 -48.20 28.39 -48.01
N SER A 5 -46.95 27.98 -47.79
CA SER A 5 -46.52 26.58 -47.72
C SER A 5 -46.31 26.20 -46.26
N ALA A 6 -47.19 25.32 -45.75
CA ALA A 6 -47.04 24.70 -44.44
C ALA A 6 -45.94 23.63 -44.49
N ILE A 7 -45.00 23.70 -43.54
CA ILE A 7 -43.95 22.69 -43.31
C ILE A 7 -44.47 21.75 -42.23
N PRO A 8 -44.54 20.42 -42.45
CA PRO A 8 -44.97 19.49 -41.41
C PRO A 8 -43.84 19.26 -40.39
N LEU A 9 -44.20 19.42 -39.11
CA LEU A 9 -43.34 19.17 -37.96
C LEU A 9 -43.20 17.65 -37.76
N ALA A 10 -42.06 17.08 -38.13
CA ALA A 10 -41.73 15.68 -37.84
C ALA A 10 -41.29 15.54 -36.37
N LEU A 11 -42.07 14.82 -35.58
CA LEU A 11 -41.77 14.50 -34.19
C LEU A 11 -40.69 13.40 -34.16
N ALA A 12 -39.43 13.76 -33.89
CA ALA A 12 -38.36 12.81 -33.70
C ALA A 12 -38.44 12.20 -32.29
N VAL A 13 -38.85 10.93 -32.20
CA VAL A 13 -38.76 10.14 -30.97
C VAL A 13 -37.29 9.75 -30.78
N ALA A 14 -36.60 10.43 -29.86
CA ALA A 14 -35.25 10.06 -29.45
C ALA A 14 -35.32 8.78 -28.61
N LEU A 15 -34.89 7.67 -29.20
CA LEU A 15 -34.67 6.41 -28.49
C LEU A 15 -33.42 6.59 -27.61
N CYS A 16 -33.60 6.92 -26.33
CA CYS A 16 -32.52 6.89 -25.34
C CYS A 16 -32.07 5.45 -25.13
N LEU A 17 -31.14 4.98 -25.97
CA LEU A 17 -30.29 3.83 -25.65
C LEU A 17 -29.52 4.20 -24.39
N GLY A 18 -29.95 3.68 -23.24
CA GLY A 18 -29.21 3.78 -22.00
C GLY A 18 -27.82 3.22 -22.24
N LEU A 19 -26.82 4.09 -22.21
CA LEU A 19 -25.42 3.68 -22.12
C LEU A 19 -25.29 2.94 -20.78
N ALA A 20 -25.34 1.62 -20.82
CA ALA A 20 -24.88 0.80 -19.72
C ALA A 20 -23.47 1.28 -19.39
N ARG A 21 -23.26 1.73 -18.15
CA ARG A 21 -21.92 2.00 -17.65
C ARG A 21 -21.11 0.73 -17.87
N PRO A 22 -19.89 0.79 -18.44
CA PRO A 22 -19.02 -0.36 -18.39
C PRO A 22 -18.93 -0.76 -16.90
N SER A 23 -19.34 -1.99 -16.58
CA SER A 23 -18.96 -2.58 -15.30
C SER A 23 -17.44 -2.52 -15.29
N ASP A 24 -16.86 -1.82 -14.32
CA ASP A 24 -15.42 -1.89 -14.09
C ASP A 24 -15.03 -3.36 -14.11
N ALA A 25 -14.12 -3.73 -15.00
CA ALA A 25 -13.58 -5.08 -15.02
C ALA A 25 -12.77 -5.22 -13.71
N GLN A 26 -13.40 -5.76 -12.67
CA GLN A 26 -12.70 -6.15 -11.46
C GLN A 26 -11.58 -7.10 -11.87
N SER A 27 -10.36 -6.89 -11.37
CA SER A 27 -9.27 -7.82 -11.65
C SER A 27 -9.68 -9.20 -11.14
N ILE A 28 -9.65 -10.20 -12.01
CA ILE A 28 -9.80 -11.60 -11.61
C ILE A 28 -8.55 -11.95 -10.81
N GLY A 29 -8.72 -12.36 -9.55
CA GLY A 29 -7.61 -12.63 -8.65
C GLY A 29 -7.77 -12.00 -7.27
N PRO A 30 -6.78 -12.24 -6.38
CA PRO A 30 -6.67 -11.47 -5.17
C PRO A 30 -6.31 -10.03 -5.52
N ASP A 31 -6.89 -9.07 -4.81
CA ASP A 31 -6.59 -7.64 -4.97
C ASP A 31 -6.33 -7.06 -3.60
N VAL A 32 -5.04 -7.00 -3.23
CA VAL A 32 -4.60 -6.56 -1.91
C VAL A 32 -4.23 -5.09 -1.98
N ILE A 33 -5.04 -4.25 -1.34
CA ILE A 33 -4.80 -2.81 -1.22
C ILE A 33 -4.34 -2.46 0.19
N VAL A 34 -3.67 -1.31 0.34
CA VAL A 34 -3.45 -0.70 1.66
C VAL A 34 -4.66 0.18 1.99
N ASP A 35 -5.38 -0.22 3.03
CA ASP A 35 -6.56 0.50 3.54
C ASP A 35 -6.15 1.62 4.52
N GLU A 36 -5.18 1.33 5.39
CA GLU A 36 -4.82 2.24 6.48
C GLU A 36 -3.32 2.26 6.77
N ILE A 37 -2.79 3.46 7.00
CA ILE A 37 -1.50 3.73 7.64
C ILE A 37 -1.79 4.68 8.80
N ASP A 38 -1.52 4.23 10.03
CA ASP A 38 -2.00 4.93 11.24
C ASP A 38 -0.85 5.26 12.20
N VAL A 39 -0.31 4.25 12.87
CA VAL A 39 0.63 4.45 13.96
C VAL A 39 2.06 4.54 13.43
N ILE A 40 2.74 5.64 13.72
CA ILE A 40 4.20 5.77 13.51
C ILE A 40 4.95 5.36 14.77
N TYR A 41 6.02 4.60 14.61
CA TYR A 41 6.93 4.23 15.70
C TYR A 41 8.33 4.78 15.45
N LYS A 42 8.87 5.50 16.44
CA LYS A 42 10.25 6.00 16.45
C LYS A 42 11.11 5.06 17.30
N TRP A 43 12.05 4.37 16.65
CA TRP A 43 12.93 3.40 17.32
C TRP A 43 14.07 4.04 18.10
N GLY A 44 14.49 5.24 17.69
CA GLY A 44 15.66 5.94 18.23
C GLY A 44 16.48 6.56 17.11
N SER A 45 17.64 7.11 17.49
CA SER A 45 18.51 7.82 16.55
C SER A 45 19.95 7.37 16.71
N ILE A 46 20.69 7.31 15.60
CA ILE A 46 22.14 7.14 15.56
C ILE A 46 22.71 8.30 14.76
N LEU A 47 23.64 9.05 15.35
CA LEU A 47 24.16 10.29 14.78
C LEU A 47 22.99 11.24 14.44
N ASN A 48 22.92 11.71 13.19
CA ASN A 48 21.88 12.59 12.67
C ASN A 48 20.71 11.84 12.00
N LEU A 49 20.65 10.51 12.08
CA LEU A 49 19.57 9.71 11.51
C LEU A 49 18.60 9.23 12.59
N THR A 50 17.31 9.37 12.35
CA THR A 50 16.26 8.80 13.19
C THR A 50 15.57 7.65 12.46
N ALA A 51 15.34 6.56 13.19
CA ALA A 51 14.77 5.34 12.67
C ALA A 51 13.25 5.26 12.93
N TYR A 52 12.48 4.99 11.89
CA TYR A 52 11.03 4.90 11.93
C TYR A 52 10.48 3.63 11.28
N SER A 53 9.23 3.33 11.62
CA SER A 53 8.33 2.42 10.89
C SER A 53 6.89 2.85 11.17
N PHE A 54 5.91 2.34 10.42
CA PHE A 54 4.51 2.61 10.67
C PHE A 54 3.64 1.37 10.47
N SER A 55 2.46 1.36 11.08
CA SER A 55 1.50 0.28 10.94
C SER A 55 0.85 0.32 9.56
N THR A 56 0.46 -0.84 9.08
CA THR A 56 -0.17 -1.00 7.77
C THR A 56 -1.35 -1.94 7.92
N THR A 57 -2.50 -1.54 7.41
CA THR A 57 -3.63 -2.44 7.19
C THR A 57 -3.79 -2.66 5.71
N SER A 58 -3.87 -3.93 5.31
CA SER A 58 -4.24 -4.33 3.96
C SER A 58 -5.65 -4.93 3.93
N CYS A 59 -6.31 -4.82 2.78
CA CYS A 59 -7.62 -5.39 2.49
C CYS A 59 -7.53 -6.23 1.22
N ASN A 60 -8.08 -7.44 1.22
CA ASN A 60 -8.32 -8.17 -0.02
C ASN A 60 -9.70 -7.79 -0.58
N ILE A 61 -9.73 -6.93 -1.59
CA ILE A 61 -10.94 -6.49 -2.32
C ILE A 61 -11.13 -7.23 -3.64
N GLY A 62 -10.37 -8.31 -3.84
CA GLY A 62 -10.44 -9.15 -5.03
C GLY A 62 -11.66 -10.07 -5.03
N ASP A 63 -11.63 -11.07 -5.89
CA ASP A 63 -12.68 -12.10 -5.99
C ASP A 63 -12.21 -13.50 -5.57
N ILE A 64 -10.91 -13.65 -5.26
CA ILE A 64 -10.34 -14.85 -4.65
C ILE A 64 -9.40 -14.53 -3.48
N ASP A 65 -9.19 -15.53 -2.64
CA ASP A 65 -8.33 -15.47 -1.46
C ASP A 65 -6.85 -15.24 -1.85
N ALA A 66 -6.15 -14.41 -1.07
CA ALA A 66 -4.73 -14.14 -1.26
C ALA A 66 -3.85 -15.09 -0.42
N PRO A 67 -2.80 -15.71 -0.98
CA PRO A 67 -1.87 -16.53 -0.22
C PRO A 67 -0.99 -15.67 0.72
N TRP A 68 -0.66 -16.24 1.87
CA TRP A 68 0.11 -15.59 2.94
C TRP A 68 1.05 -16.57 3.67
N PHE A 69 1.66 -17.48 2.92
CA PHE A 69 2.47 -18.59 3.45
C PHE A 69 3.86 -18.11 3.90
N GLU A 70 4.09 -18.06 5.21
CA GLU A 70 5.30 -17.53 5.87
C GLU A 70 6.63 -18.05 5.30
N PHE A 71 6.73 -19.36 5.05
CA PHE A 71 8.00 -20.02 4.71
C PHE A 71 8.21 -20.25 3.20
N THR A 72 7.56 -19.43 2.37
CA THR A 72 7.64 -19.50 0.90
C THR A 72 7.76 -18.10 0.32
N ASN A 73 7.78 -17.95 -1.00
CA ASN A 73 7.64 -16.64 -1.65
C ASN A 73 6.17 -16.24 -1.93
N GLU A 74 5.21 -17.02 -1.44
CA GLU A 74 3.77 -16.77 -1.60
C GLU A 74 3.21 -16.00 -0.39
N HIS A 75 3.79 -14.83 -0.12
CA HIS A 75 3.30 -13.85 0.85
C HIS A 75 3.71 -12.43 0.42
N PRO A 76 3.04 -11.37 0.90
CA PRO A 76 3.42 -10.02 0.51
C PRO A 76 4.72 -9.58 1.20
N VAL A 77 5.46 -8.75 0.48
CA VAL A 77 6.57 -7.96 1.03
C VAL A 77 6.11 -6.50 1.10
N ILE A 78 6.16 -5.92 2.28
CA ILE A 78 5.56 -4.61 2.57
C ILE A 78 6.67 -3.57 2.70
N SER A 79 6.61 -2.55 1.86
CA SER A 79 7.52 -1.42 1.89
C SER A 79 7.01 -0.30 2.79
N CYS A 80 7.92 0.45 3.41
CA CYS A 80 7.56 1.66 4.16
C CYS A 80 8.48 2.82 3.74
N ASN A 81 7.90 3.90 3.22
CA ASN A 81 8.62 5.08 2.73
C ASN A 81 8.09 6.36 3.37
N MET A 82 8.98 7.36 3.49
CA MET A 82 8.66 8.70 3.98
C MET A 82 9.09 9.75 2.95
N TYR A 83 8.21 10.74 2.76
CA TYR A 83 8.41 11.83 1.82
C TYR A 83 8.16 13.18 2.47
N ARG A 84 8.81 14.21 1.95
CA ARG A 84 8.55 15.62 2.25
C ARG A 84 8.04 16.32 0.99
N LEU A 85 6.91 17.00 1.09
CA LEU A 85 6.43 17.95 0.10
C LEU A 85 6.67 19.37 0.62
N GLU A 86 7.55 20.12 -0.03
CA GLU A 86 7.82 21.51 0.34
C GLU A 86 8.24 22.31 -0.91
N ASN A 87 7.80 23.58 -1.01
CA ASN A 87 8.15 24.46 -2.12
C ASN A 87 7.87 23.87 -3.52
N GLY A 88 6.78 23.09 -3.64
CA GLY A 88 6.42 22.41 -4.88
C GLY A 88 7.29 21.20 -5.23
N ARG A 89 8.18 20.76 -4.33
CA ARG A 89 9.06 19.61 -4.52
C ARG A 89 8.66 18.45 -3.60
N PHE A 90 8.45 17.30 -4.20
CA PHE A 90 8.23 16.03 -3.51
C PHE A 90 9.55 15.27 -3.42
N GLU A 91 10.01 14.96 -2.21
CA GLU A 91 11.32 14.34 -1.95
C GLU A 91 11.16 13.11 -1.07
N GLN A 92 11.80 11.99 -1.44
CA GLN A 92 11.94 10.85 -0.55
C GLN A 92 13.01 11.16 0.51
N ILE A 93 12.62 11.12 1.77
CA ILE A 93 13.50 11.43 2.92
C ILE A 93 13.82 10.19 3.76
N GLY A 94 13.16 9.06 3.50
CA GLY A 94 13.45 7.80 4.16
C GLY A 94 12.83 6.61 3.43
N ILE A 95 13.55 5.48 3.50
CA ILE A 95 13.19 4.22 2.88
C ILE A 95 13.55 3.07 3.83
N SER A 96 12.64 2.13 4.07
CA SER A 96 12.93 0.89 4.78
C SER A 96 13.35 -0.23 3.85
N TRP A 97 13.88 -1.31 4.40
CA TRP A 97 13.84 -2.63 3.78
C TRP A 97 12.39 -3.17 3.78
N LEU A 98 12.15 -4.31 3.13
CA LEU A 98 10.79 -4.84 2.96
C LEU A 98 10.43 -5.80 4.11
N LYS A 99 9.27 -5.62 4.71
CA LYS A 99 8.76 -6.56 5.71
C LYS A 99 8.13 -7.77 5.03
N HIS A 100 8.58 -8.96 5.35
CA HIS A 100 7.96 -10.20 4.85
C HIS A 100 6.67 -10.54 5.63
N GLY A 101 5.61 -10.88 4.91
CA GLY A 101 4.39 -11.53 5.41
C GLY A 101 4.68 -12.77 6.24
N PHE A 102 3.91 -13.01 7.30
CA PHE A 102 4.03 -14.26 8.09
C PHE A 102 2.69 -14.83 8.54
N CYS A 103 1.70 -13.98 8.79
CA CYS A 103 0.35 -14.40 9.14
C CYS A 103 -0.64 -13.30 8.76
N ALA A 104 -1.64 -13.63 7.97
CA ALA A 104 -2.80 -12.78 7.79
C ALA A 104 -3.76 -12.97 8.97
N LEU A 105 -4.10 -11.87 9.66
CA LEU A 105 -5.14 -11.91 10.70
C LEU A 105 -6.52 -12.26 10.13
N SER A 106 -6.75 -11.97 8.85
CA SER A 106 -7.99 -12.24 8.11
C SER A 106 -9.25 -11.86 8.90
N GLN A 107 -9.28 -10.62 9.38
CA GLN A 107 -10.32 -10.11 10.27
C GLN A 107 -11.34 -9.22 9.53
N PRO A 108 -12.55 -9.03 10.06
CA PRO A 108 -13.54 -8.13 9.45
C PRO A 108 -13.06 -6.68 9.35
N GLY A 109 -13.51 -5.94 8.33
CA GLY A 109 -13.27 -4.50 8.21
C GLY A 109 -13.29 -3.91 6.80
N CYS A 110 -13.10 -4.72 5.75
CA CYS A 110 -13.14 -4.25 4.35
C CYS A 110 -14.46 -4.57 3.64
N GLY A 111 -15.14 -5.64 4.07
CA GLY A 111 -16.38 -6.12 3.48
C GLY A 111 -16.95 -7.33 4.22
N THR A 112 -17.69 -8.19 3.51
CA THR A 112 -18.10 -9.49 4.04
C THR A 112 -16.87 -10.40 4.13
N CYS A 113 -16.33 -10.50 5.33
CA CYS A 113 -15.16 -11.32 5.63
C CYS A 113 -15.59 -12.70 6.14
N ALA A 114 -15.01 -13.74 5.57
CA ALA A 114 -15.00 -15.09 6.13
C ALA A 114 -13.59 -15.38 6.67
N PRO A 115 -13.33 -15.14 7.98
CA PRO A 115 -12.00 -15.31 8.54
C PRO A 115 -11.40 -16.69 8.28
N SER A 116 -10.10 -16.71 8.01
CA SER A 116 -9.28 -17.88 7.72
C SER A 116 -8.16 -18.05 8.76
N GLY A 117 -7.28 -19.02 8.54
CA GLY A 117 -5.99 -19.12 9.25
C GLY A 117 -4.97 -18.09 8.76
N CYS A 118 -3.76 -18.18 9.33
CA CYS A 118 -2.65 -17.26 9.01
C CYS A 118 -2.23 -17.26 7.55
N GLU A 119 -2.46 -18.36 6.84
CA GLU A 119 -1.91 -18.64 5.52
C GLU A 119 -2.71 -17.97 4.39
N ILE A 120 -3.86 -17.38 4.70
CA ILE A 120 -4.78 -16.82 3.70
C ILE A 120 -5.32 -15.48 4.21
N LEU A 121 -5.31 -14.46 3.35
CA LEU A 121 -6.16 -13.29 3.51
C LEU A 121 -7.41 -13.45 2.65
N SER A 122 -8.54 -13.79 3.28
CA SER A 122 -9.77 -14.07 2.55
C SER A 122 -10.34 -12.81 1.91
N VAL A 123 -11.13 -12.99 0.86
CA VAL A 123 -11.88 -11.89 0.23
C VAL A 123 -12.71 -11.14 1.27
N GLY A 124 -12.66 -9.80 1.23
CA GLY A 124 -13.37 -8.90 2.13
C GLY A 124 -12.78 -8.78 3.54
N CYS A 125 -11.71 -9.52 3.85
CA CYS A 125 -11.01 -9.44 5.13
C CYS A 125 -9.83 -8.44 5.08
N ARG A 126 -9.42 -7.97 6.26
CA ARG A 126 -8.22 -7.15 6.47
C ARG A 126 -7.12 -7.90 7.22
N ASP A 127 -5.89 -7.47 7.01
CA ASP A 127 -4.74 -7.83 7.82
C ASP A 127 -4.02 -6.58 8.29
N THR A 128 -3.67 -6.52 9.58
CA THR A 128 -3.01 -5.36 10.18
C THR A 128 -1.68 -5.77 10.81
N TYR A 129 -0.58 -5.20 10.29
CA TYR A 129 0.71 -5.23 10.96
C TYR A 129 0.94 -3.94 11.74
N GLY A 130 1.20 -4.10 13.04
CA GLY A 130 1.60 -3.00 13.90
C GLY A 130 2.95 -2.39 13.49
N SER A 131 3.15 -1.12 13.83
CA SER A 131 4.35 -0.36 13.46
C SER A 131 5.65 -0.98 13.96
N GLN A 132 5.65 -1.64 15.12
CA GLN A 132 6.82 -2.37 15.62
C GLN A 132 7.11 -3.65 14.82
N LEU A 133 6.07 -4.37 14.37
CA LEU A 133 6.23 -5.55 13.51
C LEU A 133 6.82 -5.16 12.15
N ASN A 134 6.30 -4.09 11.55
CA ASN A 134 6.83 -3.54 10.30
C ASN A 134 8.25 -2.97 10.40
N GLY A 135 8.77 -2.75 11.61
CA GLY A 135 10.14 -2.33 11.86
C GLY A 135 11.04 -3.44 12.42
N GLN A 136 10.58 -4.68 12.50
CA GLN A 136 11.32 -5.76 13.15
C GLN A 136 12.45 -6.29 12.24
N GLN A 137 13.69 -5.95 12.56
CA GLN A 137 14.85 -6.14 11.66
C GLN A 137 15.06 -7.57 11.14
N ALA A 138 14.72 -8.58 11.95
CA ALA A 138 14.89 -9.98 11.57
C ALA A 138 13.96 -10.40 10.42
N GLY A 139 12.78 -9.78 10.29
CA GLY A 139 11.81 -10.00 9.21
C GLY A 139 11.91 -9.00 8.06
N LEU A 140 12.92 -8.12 8.06
CA LEU A 140 13.14 -7.14 7.00
C LEU A 140 14.15 -7.67 5.96
N GLY A 141 13.68 -7.88 4.73
CA GLY A 141 14.43 -8.37 3.57
C GLY A 141 14.89 -7.24 2.64
N PRO A 142 16.02 -7.41 1.93
CA PRO A 142 16.55 -6.39 1.05
C PRO A 142 15.65 -6.16 -0.18
N ARG A 143 15.43 -4.89 -0.53
CA ARG A 143 14.60 -4.54 -1.69
C ARG A 143 15.09 -5.10 -3.02
N TYR A 144 16.40 -5.25 -3.18
CA TYR A 144 17.01 -5.65 -4.45
C TYR A 144 16.73 -7.13 -4.81
N GLU A 145 16.23 -7.93 -3.87
CA GLU A 145 15.86 -9.33 -4.12
C GLU A 145 14.49 -9.47 -4.78
N VAL A 146 13.66 -8.42 -4.75
CA VAL A 146 12.35 -8.41 -5.40
C VAL A 146 12.50 -7.98 -6.85
N ASN A 147 12.03 -8.82 -7.77
CA ASN A 147 11.88 -8.45 -9.16
C ASN A 147 10.80 -7.35 -9.27
N ALA A 148 11.21 -6.15 -9.67
CA ALA A 148 10.31 -4.99 -9.73
C ALA A 148 9.15 -5.14 -10.75
N ALA A 149 9.27 -6.03 -11.74
CA ALA A 149 8.23 -6.24 -12.75
C ALA A 149 7.26 -7.38 -12.39
N THR A 150 7.74 -8.43 -11.73
CA THR A 150 6.92 -9.62 -11.43
C THR A 150 6.51 -9.71 -9.97
N GLY A 151 7.18 -8.99 -9.07
CA GLY A 151 7.02 -9.13 -7.62
C GLY A 151 7.64 -10.41 -7.05
N GLU A 152 8.26 -11.27 -7.87
CA GLU A 152 8.91 -12.48 -7.39
C GLU A 152 10.15 -12.16 -6.56
N PHE A 153 10.33 -12.90 -5.46
CA PHE A 153 11.49 -12.81 -4.58
C PHE A 153 11.90 -14.20 -4.09
N PRO A 154 13.19 -14.41 -3.74
CA PRO A 154 13.66 -15.63 -3.13
C PRO A 154 13.14 -15.77 -1.70
N TYR A 155 12.81 -17.00 -1.31
CA TYR A 155 12.64 -17.35 0.09
C TYR A 155 13.45 -18.62 0.42
N PRO A 156 14.23 -18.64 1.53
CA PRO A 156 14.48 -17.51 2.44
C PRO A 156 15.28 -16.39 1.79
N PHE A 157 15.06 -15.15 2.24
CA PHE A 157 15.83 -13.98 1.82
C PHE A 157 17.19 -13.92 2.53
N ASP A 158 18.22 -13.33 1.90
CA ASP A 158 19.63 -13.48 2.29
C ASP A 158 19.98 -13.08 3.73
N THR A 159 19.21 -12.16 4.31
CA THR A 159 19.51 -11.57 5.62
C THR A 159 18.45 -11.86 6.68
N ILE A 160 17.66 -12.93 6.47
CA ILE A 160 16.67 -13.37 7.44
C ILE A 160 17.30 -13.59 8.83
N GLY A 161 16.64 -13.10 9.88
CA GLY A 161 17.15 -13.19 11.25
C GLY A 161 18.29 -12.20 11.59
N VAL A 162 18.89 -11.54 10.59
CA VAL A 162 20.02 -10.63 10.83
C VAL A 162 19.52 -9.28 11.36
N THR A 163 20.07 -8.86 12.50
CA THR A 163 19.78 -7.59 13.16
C THR A 163 21.06 -6.76 13.33
N GLY A 164 20.92 -5.49 13.75
CA GLY A 164 22.03 -4.56 13.86
C GLY A 164 21.69 -3.32 14.69
N PRO A 165 22.40 -2.20 14.47
CA PRO A 165 22.10 -0.93 15.14
C PRO A 165 20.65 -0.50 14.95
N VAL A 166 20.14 0.40 15.79
CA VAL A 166 18.70 0.72 15.85
C VAL A 166 18.11 1.24 14.54
N ASN A 167 18.90 1.81 13.63
CA ASN A 167 18.46 2.27 12.31
C ASN A 167 18.58 1.21 11.20
N TYR A 168 19.23 0.08 11.45
CA TYR A 168 19.44 -0.96 10.45
C TYR A 168 18.11 -1.46 9.89
N LYS A 169 18.01 -1.58 8.57
CA LYS A 169 16.84 -2.02 7.78
C LYS A 169 15.55 -1.20 7.91
N ARG A 170 15.43 -0.29 8.87
CA ARG A 170 14.25 0.56 9.10
C ARG A 170 14.27 1.80 8.21
N ILE A 171 13.17 2.57 8.22
CA ILE A 171 13.17 3.90 7.60
C ILE A 171 14.21 4.74 8.32
N GLN A 172 15.13 5.35 7.58
CA GLN A 172 16.15 6.24 8.12
C GLN A 172 15.92 7.64 7.56
N VAL A 173 15.70 8.61 8.45
CA VAL A 173 15.43 10.01 8.07
C VAL A 173 16.47 10.90 8.73
N GLN A 174 17.06 11.84 7.98
CA GLN A 174 17.94 12.83 8.59
C GLN A 174 17.13 13.75 9.50
N GLN A 175 17.65 14.07 10.68
CA GLN A 175 16.98 14.96 11.63
C GLN A 175 16.76 16.36 11.05
N SER A 176 17.68 16.82 10.19
CA SER A 176 17.53 18.10 9.47
C SER A 176 16.32 18.08 8.53
N ASP A 177 15.95 16.94 7.95
CA ASP A 177 14.79 16.85 7.06
C ASP A 177 13.46 17.02 7.78
N LEU A 178 13.46 16.85 9.11
CA LEU A 178 12.30 16.98 9.99
C LEU A 178 12.34 18.26 10.85
N ASP A 179 13.37 19.10 10.68
CA ASP A 179 13.54 20.30 11.49
C ASP A 179 12.51 21.38 11.06
N PRO A 180 11.55 21.76 11.92
CA PRO A 180 10.52 22.73 11.56
C PRO A 180 11.08 24.15 11.37
N THR A 181 12.28 24.46 11.85
CA THR A 181 12.94 25.73 11.57
C THR A 181 13.56 25.77 10.18
N LEU A 182 14.03 24.62 9.67
CA LEU A 182 14.54 24.49 8.30
C LEU A 182 13.41 24.26 7.27
N HIS A 183 12.34 23.60 7.70
CA HIS A 183 11.21 23.19 6.86
C HIS A 183 9.85 23.67 7.41
N PRO A 184 9.63 25.00 7.56
CA PRO A 184 8.44 25.54 8.22
C PRO A 184 7.15 25.34 7.43
N THR A 185 7.23 24.95 6.15
CA THR A 185 6.07 24.76 5.27
C THR A 185 5.92 23.32 4.78
N ALA A 186 6.77 22.41 5.27
CA ALA A 186 6.76 21.03 4.84
C ALA A 186 5.50 20.27 5.26
N THR A 187 4.99 19.48 4.32
CA THR A 187 4.04 18.40 4.60
C THR A 187 4.77 17.08 4.48
N TYR A 188 4.62 16.21 5.49
CA TYR A 188 5.22 14.87 5.48
C TYR A 188 4.18 13.83 5.07
N LEU A 189 4.60 12.92 4.20
CA LEU A 189 3.76 11.90 3.59
C LEU A 189 4.38 10.53 3.81
N TYR A 190 3.55 9.53 4.02
CA TYR A 190 3.93 8.14 4.26
C TYR A 190 3.30 7.27 3.19
N GLU A 191 4.00 6.23 2.78
CA GLU A 191 3.55 5.32 1.74
C GLU A 191 3.92 3.90 2.11
N SER A 192 2.97 3.01 1.94
CA SER A 192 3.14 1.58 2.06
C SER A 192 2.56 0.90 0.85
N GLN A 193 3.23 -0.16 0.41
CA GLN A 193 2.70 -1.21 -0.44
C GLN A 193 3.53 -2.47 -0.23
#